data_AF-A0A9D2CZA6-F1
#
_entry.id   AF-A0A9D2CZA6-F1
#
_cell.length_a   1.000
_cell.length_b   1.000
_cell.length_c   1.000
_cell.angle_alpha   90.00
_cell.angle_beta   90.00
_cell.angle_gamma   90.00
#
_symmetry.space_group_name_H-M   'P 1'
#
loop_
_entity.id
_entity.type
_entity.pdbx_description
1 polymer ?
#
loop_
_entity_poly.entity_id
_entity_poly.type
_entity_poly.pdbx_seq_one_letter_code
_entity_poly.pdbx_strand_id
1 'polypeptide(L)'
;MRAIRGATTIGSDCAEEIRAAVAELLNEIKARNALSVADILCILLSNTSDIVSFYPAKAAREAGFSSCALYSSAEPEIAGALPLCIRVLVFAEGDGAPKHVYLRGAANLRKDLKKYSVALDGPSGSGKSTVAKLLAKDLHILYLDTGAMYRACALKAIETECPFDEPSVRALAEKIDLKIVYEGGAQRTWLDGKDVSEDIRRPEVSMAASKISAFSCIREKMVEMQRQIAAEQSCVLDGRDIGTAVLPDAEFKFFVTADSATRAQRRGKELAEKGYDVDLKKLQEEIEERDRNDSTRAHSPLKRAEDAVLVDTSRMTIEEVVAYIKNKIQEKV
;
A
#
# COMPACT_ATOMS: atom_id res chain seq x y z
N MET A 1 -30.80 -7.52 3.87
CA MET A 1 -30.66 -7.32 2.41
C MET A 1 -29.32 -6.67 2.12
N ARG A 2 -28.53 -7.24 1.21
CA ARG A 2 -27.18 -6.84 0.82
C ARG A 2 -27.20 -6.42 -0.65
N ALA A 3 -26.47 -5.37 -0.98
CA ALA A 3 -26.25 -4.92 -2.36
C ALA A 3 -24.82 -5.25 -2.78
N ILE A 4 -24.65 -6.25 -3.63
CA ILE A 4 -23.34 -6.77 -4.04
C ILE A 4 -23.08 -6.37 -5.49
N ARG A 5 -22.08 -5.53 -5.68
CA ARG A 5 -21.59 -5.14 -7.00
C ARG A 5 -20.66 -6.20 -7.57
N GLY A 6 -20.69 -6.37 -8.88
CA GLY A 6 -19.63 -7.04 -9.59
C GLY A 6 -19.49 -6.64 -11.05
N ALA A 7 -18.39 -7.02 -11.66
CA ALA A 7 -18.14 -6.79 -13.07
C ALA A 7 -17.11 -7.79 -13.63
N THR A 8 -17.17 -8.02 -14.93
CA THR A 8 -16.22 -8.85 -15.69
C THR A 8 -16.06 -8.30 -17.11
N THR A 9 -15.03 -8.75 -17.82
CA THR A 9 -14.85 -8.45 -19.24
C THR A 9 -14.85 -9.73 -20.08
N ILE A 10 -15.24 -9.64 -21.34
CA ILE A 10 -15.08 -10.73 -22.31
C ILE A 10 -13.92 -10.45 -23.27
N GLY A 11 -13.29 -11.50 -23.80
CA GLY A 11 -12.19 -11.36 -24.76
C GLY A 11 -12.67 -10.96 -26.17
N SER A 12 -13.88 -11.37 -26.52
CA SER A 12 -14.55 -11.06 -27.78
C SER A 12 -16.07 -11.11 -27.59
N ASP A 13 -16.81 -10.36 -28.41
CA ASP A 13 -18.29 -10.38 -28.41
C ASP A 13 -18.81 -11.65 -29.11
N CYS A 14 -18.86 -12.76 -28.37
CA CYS A 14 -19.57 -13.97 -28.78
C CYS A 14 -20.38 -14.57 -27.62
N ALA A 15 -21.40 -15.34 -27.97
CA ALA A 15 -22.35 -15.89 -27.00
C ALA A 15 -21.69 -16.88 -26.03
N GLU A 16 -20.67 -17.61 -26.46
CA GLU A 16 -19.89 -18.54 -25.62
C GLU A 16 -19.13 -17.77 -24.52
N GLU A 17 -18.41 -16.71 -24.88
CA GLU A 17 -17.66 -15.88 -23.94
C GLU A 17 -18.58 -15.17 -22.94
N ILE A 18 -19.71 -14.63 -23.41
CA ILE A 18 -20.70 -13.96 -22.55
C ILE A 18 -21.27 -14.94 -21.53
N ARG A 19 -21.64 -16.16 -21.95
CA ARG A 19 -22.12 -17.20 -21.03
C ARG A 19 -21.08 -17.57 -19.99
N ALA A 20 -19.85 -17.84 -20.44
CA ALA A 20 -18.76 -18.22 -19.55
C ALA A 20 -18.47 -17.13 -18.51
N ALA A 21 -18.35 -15.87 -18.96
CA ALA A 21 -18.03 -14.74 -18.09
C ALA A 21 -19.15 -14.42 -17.09
N VAL A 22 -20.42 -14.47 -17.50
CA VAL A 22 -21.56 -14.25 -16.60
C VAL A 22 -21.67 -15.37 -15.57
N ALA A 23 -21.52 -16.63 -15.99
CA ALA A 23 -21.55 -17.77 -15.09
C ALA A 23 -20.42 -17.73 -14.06
N GLU A 24 -19.19 -17.41 -14.49
CA GLU A 24 -18.03 -17.21 -13.62
C GLU A 24 -18.30 -16.11 -12.59
N LEU A 25 -18.72 -14.92 -13.05
CA LEU A 25 -18.97 -13.76 -12.18
C LEU A 25 -20.03 -14.05 -11.11
N LEU A 26 -21.18 -14.61 -11.49
CA LEU A 26 -22.28 -14.85 -10.55
C LEU A 26 -21.95 -15.98 -9.57
N ASN A 27 -21.25 -17.03 -10.00
CA ASN A 27 -20.82 -18.10 -9.09
C ASN A 27 -19.77 -17.61 -8.09
N GLU A 28 -18.85 -16.75 -8.51
CA GLU A 28 -17.86 -16.14 -7.62
C GLU A 28 -18.52 -15.19 -6.60
N ILE A 29 -19.51 -14.40 -7.01
CA ILE A 29 -20.33 -13.59 -6.10
C ILE A 29 -20.99 -14.47 -5.06
N LYS A 30 -21.63 -15.56 -5.49
CA LYS A 30 -22.30 -16.52 -4.61
C LYS A 30 -21.31 -17.10 -3.58
N ALA A 31 -20.17 -17.58 -4.05
CA ALA A 31 -19.14 -18.20 -3.21
C ALA A 31 -18.57 -17.22 -2.17
N ARG A 32 -18.11 -16.03 -2.58
CA ARG A 32 -17.49 -15.06 -1.65
C ARG A 32 -18.45 -14.53 -0.59
N ASN A 33 -19.74 -14.45 -0.93
CA ASN A 33 -20.78 -13.93 -0.06
C ASN A 33 -21.53 -15.00 0.73
N ALA A 34 -21.13 -16.28 0.60
CA ALA A 34 -21.77 -17.44 1.23
C ALA A 34 -23.28 -17.50 0.97
N LEU A 35 -23.68 -17.24 -0.27
CA LEU A 35 -25.08 -17.24 -0.69
C LEU A 35 -25.46 -18.58 -1.33
N SER A 36 -26.73 -18.94 -1.23
CA SER A 36 -27.40 -19.87 -2.13
C SER A 36 -28.14 -19.09 -3.23
N VAL A 37 -28.63 -19.79 -4.26
CA VAL A 37 -29.44 -19.14 -5.31
C VAL A 37 -30.78 -18.64 -4.76
N ALA A 38 -31.31 -19.29 -3.71
CA ALA A 38 -32.56 -18.90 -3.07
C ALA A 38 -32.44 -17.57 -2.30
N ASP A 39 -31.24 -17.20 -1.86
CA ASP A 39 -30.99 -15.96 -1.14
C ASP A 39 -30.97 -14.74 -2.08
N ILE A 40 -30.86 -14.95 -3.40
CA ILE A 40 -30.77 -13.88 -4.38
C ILE A 40 -32.17 -13.45 -4.81
N LEU A 41 -32.52 -12.20 -4.54
CA LEU A 41 -33.83 -11.63 -4.85
C LEU A 41 -33.87 -11.06 -6.27
N CYS A 42 -32.81 -10.34 -6.65
CA CYS A 42 -32.75 -9.62 -7.92
C CYS A 42 -31.30 -9.48 -8.42
N ILE A 43 -31.12 -9.63 -9.72
CA ILE A 43 -29.86 -9.33 -10.41
C ILE A 43 -30.15 -8.30 -11.49
N LEU A 44 -29.57 -7.11 -11.33
CA LEU A 44 -29.52 -6.09 -12.37
C LEU A 44 -28.21 -6.28 -13.13
N LEU A 45 -28.27 -6.47 -14.44
CA LEU A 45 -27.13 -6.59 -15.32
C LEU A 45 -27.05 -5.36 -16.24
N SER A 46 -25.84 -4.92 -16.53
CA SER A 46 -25.58 -3.97 -17.60
C SER A 46 -24.38 -4.41 -18.44
N ASN A 47 -24.33 -3.95 -19.68
CA ASN A 47 -23.20 -4.20 -20.57
C ASN A 47 -22.87 -2.96 -21.40
N THR A 48 -21.61 -2.81 -21.75
CA THR A 48 -21.16 -1.78 -22.69
C THR A 48 -21.77 -1.98 -24.07
N SER A 49 -21.86 -0.89 -24.85
CA SER A 49 -22.54 -0.85 -26.16
C SER A 49 -21.88 -1.72 -27.24
N ASP A 50 -20.64 -2.14 -27.01
CA ASP A 50 -19.85 -3.04 -27.84
C ASP A 50 -20.12 -4.54 -27.59
N ILE A 51 -21.09 -4.88 -26.73
CA ILE A 51 -21.60 -6.25 -26.54
C ILE A 51 -23.01 -6.35 -27.13
N VAL A 52 -23.14 -7.08 -28.24
CA VAL A 52 -24.42 -7.23 -28.95
C VAL A 52 -24.77 -8.68 -29.30
N SER A 53 -23.83 -9.61 -29.17
CA SER A 53 -24.01 -11.00 -29.62
C SER A 53 -24.91 -11.85 -28.71
N PHE A 54 -25.07 -11.51 -27.43
CA PHE A 54 -25.91 -12.28 -26.50
C PHE A 54 -26.36 -11.46 -25.26
N TYR A 55 -27.56 -11.77 -24.75
CA TYR A 55 -28.10 -11.09 -23.56
C TYR A 55 -27.48 -11.60 -22.26
N PRO A 56 -26.86 -10.73 -21.43
CA PRO A 56 -26.31 -11.14 -20.13
C PRO A 56 -27.37 -11.76 -19.20
N ALA A 57 -28.60 -11.24 -19.17
CA ALA A 57 -29.68 -11.84 -18.38
C ALA A 57 -30.06 -13.25 -18.85
N LYS A 58 -29.95 -13.55 -20.14
CA LYS A 58 -30.16 -14.91 -20.65
C LYS A 58 -29.03 -15.83 -20.20
N ALA A 59 -27.78 -15.37 -20.28
CA ALA A 59 -26.62 -16.09 -19.75
C ALA A 59 -26.74 -16.39 -18.24
N ALA A 60 -27.21 -15.42 -17.44
CA ALA A 60 -27.45 -15.62 -16.01
C ALA A 60 -28.49 -16.71 -15.73
N ARG A 61 -29.58 -16.73 -16.52
CA ARG A 61 -30.62 -17.76 -16.42
C ARG A 61 -30.08 -19.15 -16.79
N GLU A 62 -29.31 -19.25 -17.88
CA GLU A 62 -28.64 -20.49 -18.31
C GLU A 62 -27.61 -20.97 -17.29
N ALA A 63 -27.01 -20.07 -16.51
CA ALA A 63 -26.09 -20.39 -15.41
C ALA A 63 -26.76 -20.83 -14.10
N GLY A 64 -28.10 -20.99 -14.09
CA GLY A 64 -28.85 -21.49 -12.93
C GLY A 64 -29.46 -20.42 -12.03
N PHE A 65 -29.38 -19.13 -12.39
CA PHE A 65 -30.01 -18.03 -11.66
C PHE A 65 -31.42 -17.74 -12.20
N SER A 66 -32.25 -18.78 -12.32
CA SER A 66 -33.58 -18.69 -12.94
C SER A 66 -34.69 -18.26 -12.00
N SER A 67 -34.50 -18.36 -10.68
CA SER A 67 -35.52 -18.10 -9.65
C SER A 67 -35.63 -16.64 -9.22
N CYS A 68 -34.62 -15.81 -9.50
CA CYS A 68 -34.59 -14.39 -9.12
C CYS A 68 -35.06 -13.49 -10.27
N ALA A 69 -35.47 -12.26 -9.93
CA ALA A 69 -35.72 -11.25 -10.95
C ALA A 69 -34.42 -10.92 -11.70
N LEU A 70 -34.47 -10.90 -13.03
CA LEU A 70 -33.35 -10.54 -13.89
C LEU A 70 -33.73 -9.33 -14.74
N TYR A 71 -32.90 -8.29 -14.70
CA TYR A 71 -33.04 -7.10 -15.53
C TYR A 71 -31.72 -6.85 -16.27
N SER A 72 -31.78 -6.46 -17.54
CA SER A 72 -30.58 -6.18 -18.35
C SER A 72 -30.73 -4.83 -19.05
N SER A 73 -29.69 -4.01 -19.06
CA SER A 73 -29.66 -2.75 -19.81
C SER A 73 -28.33 -2.53 -20.52
N ALA A 74 -28.37 -1.90 -21.70
CA ALA A 74 -27.16 -1.37 -22.31
C ALA A 74 -26.72 -0.08 -21.60
N GLU A 75 -25.42 0.10 -21.48
CA GLU A 75 -24.80 1.30 -20.93
C GLU A 75 -24.59 2.38 -21.99
N PRO A 76 -24.51 3.67 -21.60
CA PRO A 76 -24.11 4.71 -22.53
C PRO A 76 -22.68 4.50 -23.01
N GLU A 77 -22.42 4.94 -24.24
CA GLU A 77 -21.06 4.93 -24.80
C GLU A 77 -20.24 6.08 -24.21
N ILE A 78 -19.16 5.74 -23.50
CA ILE A 78 -18.28 6.70 -22.83
C ILE A 78 -16.87 6.53 -23.38
N ALA A 79 -16.28 7.62 -23.88
CA ALA A 79 -14.91 7.62 -24.39
C ALA A 79 -13.91 7.19 -23.30
N GLY A 80 -13.06 6.20 -23.62
CA GLY A 80 -12.07 5.65 -22.69
C GLY A 80 -12.63 4.69 -21.64
N ALA A 81 -13.93 4.37 -21.67
CA ALA A 81 -14.47 3.33 -20.81
C ALA A 81 -13.90 1.96 -21.15
N LEU A 82 -13.84 1.09 -20.14
CA LEU A 82 -13.40 -0.29 -20.30
C LEU A 82 -14.32 -1.03 -21.29
N PRO A 83 -13.81 -1.47 -22.46
CA PRO A 83 -14.61 -2.14 -23.48
C PRO A 83 -15.02 -3.54 -23.04
N LEU A 84 -16.02 -4.10 -23.73
CA LEU A 84 -16.49 -5.48 -23.57
C LEU A 84 -16.76 -5.85 -22.10
N CYS A 85 -17.37 -4.93 -21.35
CA CYS A 85 -17.57 -5.05 -19.92
C CYS A 85 -19.04 -5.37 -19.58
N ILE A 86 -19.23 -6.35 -18.71
CA ILE A 86 -20.53 -6.71 -18.13
C ILE A 86 -20.49 -6.40 -16.64
N ARG A 87 -21.48 -5.68 -16.13
CA ARG A 87 -21.62 -5.32 -14.71
C ARG A 87 -22.89 -5.91 -14.13
N VAL A 88 -22.86 -6.16 -12.83
CA VAL A 88 -24.00 -6.68 -12.08
C VAL A 88 -24.18 -5.96 -10.75
N LEU A 89 -25.42 -5.77 -10.34
CA LEU A 89 -25.82 -5.44 -8.99
C LEU A 89 -26.78 -6.53 -8.50
N VAL A 90 -26.33 -7.30 -7.51
CA VAL A 90 -27.09 -8.39 -6.91
C VAL A 90 -27.68 -7.92 -5.58
N PHE A 91 -29.00 -8.01 -5.46
CA PHE A 91 -29.70 -7.84 -4.18
C PHE A 91 -29.98 -9.22 -3.60
N ALA A 92 -29.44 -9.48 -2.41
CA ALA A 92 -29.57 -10.77 -1.74
C ALA A 92 -29.90 -10.63 -0.25
N GLU A 93 -30.49 -11.66 0.34
CA GLU A 93 -30.62 -11.82 1.78
C GLU A 93 -29.37 -12.47 2.38
N GLY A 94 -29.16 -12.27 3.68
CA GLY A 94 -28.00 -12.79 4.41
C GLY A 94 -27.26 -11.73 5.22
N ASP A 95 -26.30 -12.22 6.02
CA ASP A 95 -25.56 -11.45 7.01
C ASP A 95 -24.17 -11.01 6.51
N GLY A 96 -23.60 -10.03 7.22
CA GLY A 96 -22.24 -9.53 6.98
C GLY A 96 -22.10 -8.53 5.83
N ALA A 97 -20.95 -7.87 5.77
CA ALA A 97 -20.64 -6.90 4.73
C ALA A 97 -20.62 -7.54 3.33
N PRO A 98 -21.11 -6.86 2.28
CA PRO A 98 -21.07 -7.39 0.91
C PRO A 98 -19.63 -7.48 0.42
N LYS A 99 -19.25 -8.64 -0.14
CA LYS A 99 -17.97 -8.83 -0.83
C LYS A 99 -18.19 -8.67 -2.33
N HIS A 100 -17.76 -7.53 -2.86
CA HIS A 100 -17.89 -7.25 -4.29
C HIS A 100 -16.89 -8.07 -5.13
N VAL A 101 -17.23 -8.33 -6.39
CA VAL A 101 -16.45 -9.22 -7.26
C VAL A 101 -16.17 -8.56 -8.60
N TYR A 102 -14.89 -8.32 -8.90
CA TYR A 102 -14.44 -7.74 -10.15
C TYR A 102 -13.41 -8.68 -10.77
N LEU A 103 -13.72 -9.21 -11.95
CA LEU A 103 -12.93 -10.24 -12.62
C LEU A 103 -12.31 -9.70 -13.91
N ARG A 104 -11.26 -10.37 -14.37
CA ARG A 104 -10.61 -10.10 -15.66
C ARG A 104 -10.23 -8.60 -15.77
N GLY A 105 -10.47 -7.97 -16.92
CA GLY A 105 -10.18 -6.54 -17.11
C GLY A 105 -10.97 -5.62 -16.17
N ALA A 106 -12.14 -6.05 -15.68
CA ALA A 106 -12.98 -5.26 -14.78
C ALA A 106 -12.39 -5.13 -13.37
N ALA A 107 -11.39 -5.92 -12.99
CA ALA A 107 -10.61 -5.71 -11.77
C ALA A 107 -10.01 -4.31 -11.70
N ASN A 108 -9.71 -3.70 -12.86
CA ASN A 108 -9.19 -2.34 -12.94
C ASN A 108 -10.25 -1.26 -12.64
N LEU A 109 -11.55 -1.57 -12.70
CA LEU A 109 -12.62 -0.61 -12.35
C LEU A 109 -12.66 -0.31 -10.84
N ARG A 110 -12.04 -1.18 -10.03
CA ARG A 110 -11.98 -1.06 -8.58
C ARG A 110 -10.58 -1.42 -8.09
N LYS A 111 -9.59 -0.61 -8.47
CA LYS A 111 -8.23 -0.75 -7.95
C LYS A 111 -8.15 -0.56 -6.43
N ASP A 112 -9.17 0.03 -5.81
CA ASP A 112 -9.37 0.06 -4.36
C ASP A 112 -9.70 -1.32 -3.76
N LEU A 113 -10.15 -2.30 -4.56
CA LEU A 113 -10.36 -3.69 -4.14
C LEU A 113 -9.19 -4.62 -4.47
N LYS A 114 -8.28 -4.22 -5.37
CA LYS A 114 -7.00 -4.89 -5.56
C LYS A 114 -6.05 -4.38 -4.48
N LYS A 115 -5.36 -5.29 -3.77
CA LYS A 115 -4.28 -4.87 -2.87
C LYS A 115 -3.20 -4.21 -3.73
N TYR A 116 -2.79 -3.01 -3.36
CA TYR A 116 -1.71 -2.30 -4.02
C TYR A 116 -0.76 -1.73 -2.97
N SER A 117 0.50 -1.64 -3.34
CA SER A 117 1.52 -1.03 -2.49
C SER A 117 2.02 0.26 -3.10
N VAL A 118 2.17 1.28 -2.25
CA VAL A 118 2.85 2.53 -2.58
C VAL A 118 4.20 2.54 -1.86
N ALA A 119 5.28 2.42 -2.62
CA ALA A 119 6.64 2.58 -2.11
C ALA A 119 7.00 4.08 -2.11
N LEU A 120 7.29 4.63 -0.93
CA LEU A 120 7.82 5.98 -0.76
C LEU A 120 9.24 5.90 -0.22
N ASP A 121 10.20 6.08 -1.12
CA ASP A 121 11.62 6.11 -0.79
C ASP A 121 12.16 7.54 -0.75
N GLY A 122 13.18 7.78 0.06
CA GLY A 122 13.87 9.06 0.04
C GLY A 122 14.82 9.28 1.20
N PRO A 123 15.64 10.35 1.15
CA PRO A 123 16.53 10.73 2.23
C PRO A 123 15.77 11.21 3.47
N SER A 124 16.47 11.31 4.61
CA SER A 124 15.85 11.81 5.84
C SER A 124 15.48 13.29 5.70
N GLY A 125 14.35 13.72 6.27
CA GLY A 125 13.91 15.12 6.25
C GLY A 125 13.24 15.58 4.95
N SER A 126 13.05 14.70 3.95
CA SER A 126 12.38 15.04 2.69
C SER A 126 10.86 15.24 2.81
N GLY A 127 10.27 15.05 4.00
CA GLY A 127 8.82 15.12 4.20
C GLY A 127 8.07 13.82 3.87
N LYS A 128 8.78 12.77 3.43
CA LYS A 128 8.23 11.45 3.07
C LYS A 128 7.25 10.87 4.10
N SER A 129 7.57 10.93 5.40
CA SER A 129 6.74 10.33 6.45
C SER A 129 5.44 11.07 6.68
N THR A 130 5.45 12.39 6.52
CA THR A 130 4.26 13.22 6.60
C THR A 130 3.36 12.98 5.39
N VAL A 131 3.95 12.97 4.19
CA VAL A 131 3.26 12.66 2.94
C VAL A 131 2.66 11.25 2.98
N ALA A 132 3.41 10.26 3.46
CA ALA A 132 2.96 8.87 3.57
C ALA A 132 1.72 8.71 4.47
N LYS A 133 1.72 9.37 5.63
CA LYS A 133 0.58 9.36 6.56
C LYS A 133 -0.66 10.00 5.97
N LEU A 134 -0.51 11.16 5.33
CA LEU A 134 -1.62 11.85 4.68
C LEU A 134 -2.16 11.04 3.50
N LEU A 135 -1.28 10.48 2.68
CA LEU A 135 -1.64 9.64 1.55
C LEU A 135 -2.39 8.39 2.00
N ALA A 136 -1.89 7.69 3.02
CA ALA A 136 -2.53 6.51 3.58
C ALA A 136 -3.92 6.83 4.15
N LYS A 137 -4.06 7.94 4.87
CA LYS A 137 -5.33 8.43 5.40
C LYS A 137 -6.34 8.72 4.29
N ASP A 138 -5.91 9.46 3.26
CA ASP A 138 -6.75 9.86 2.13
C ASP A 138 -7.19 8.68 1.25
N LEU A 139 -6.31 7.68 1.09
CA LEU A 139 -6.58 6.48 0.30
C LEU A 139 -7.24 5.36 1.12
N HIS A 140 -7.41 5.56 2.44
CA HIS A 140 -7.90 4.54 3.37
C HIS A 140 -7.10 3.22 3.33
N ILE A 141 -5.78 3.34 3.24
CA ILE A 141 -4.84 2.21 3.22
C ILE A 141 -3.88 2.27 4.42
N LEU A 142 -3.17 1.17 4.66
CA LEU A 142 -2.23 1.08 5.77
C LEU A 142 -1.05 2.03 5.58
N TYR A 143 -0.55 2.66 6.64
CA TYR A 143 0.75 3.33 6.65
C TYR A 143 1.77 2.48 7.41
N LEU A 144 2.92 2.15 6.80
CA LEU A 144 4.00 1.44 7.47
C LEU A 144 5.28 2.29 7.51
N ASP A 145 5.66 2.77 8.70
CA ASP A 145 6.96 3.39 8.98
C ASP A 145 8.00 2.27 9.14
N THR A 146 8.68 1.92 8.04
CA THR A 146 9.74 0.89 8.08
C THR A 146 10.92 1.33 8.94
N GLY A 147 11.17 2.64 9.03
CA GLY A 147 12.22 3.20 9.89
C GLY A 147 11.97 2.94 11.37
N ALA A 148 10.71 2.88 11.81
CA ALA A 148 10.36 2.52 13.19
C ALA A 148 10.80 1.09 13.53
N MET A 149 10.75 0.16 12.57
CA MET A 149 11.17 -1.22 12.76
C MET A 149 12.68 -1.33 13.00
N TYR A 150 13.48 -0.64 12.18
CA TYR A 150 14.93 -0.58 12.38
C TYR A 150 15.31 0.14 13.69
N ARG A 151 14.55 1.18 14.07
CA ARG A 151 14.74 1.86 15.37
C ARG A 151 14.40 0.95 16.56
N ALA A 152 13.40 0.08 16.45
CA ALA A 152 13.13 -0.92 17.49
C ALA A 152 14.28 -1.93 17.61
N CYS A 153 14.85 -2.39 16.49
CA CYS A 153 16.05 -3.24 16.51
C CYS A 153 17.24 -2.53 17.19
N ALA A 154 17.45 -1.25 16.87
CA ALA A 154 18.49 -0.43 17.48
C ALA A 154 18.27 -0.22 18.99
N LEU A 155 17.03 0.01 19.40
CA LEU A 155 16.67 0.14 20.82
C LEU A 155 17.04 -1.15 21.57
N LYS A 156 16.64 -2.32 21.05
CA LYS A 156 17.02 -3.62 21.63
C LYS A 156 18.54 -3.76 21.77
N ALA A 157 19.27 -3.36 20.75
CA ALA A 157 20.72 -3.45 20.75
C ALA A 157 21.36 -2.52 21.81
N ILE A 158 20.81 -1.31 22.00
CA ILE A 158 21.25 -0.39 23.06
C ILE A 158 20.94 -0.97 24.44
N GLU A 159 19.73 -1.47 24.67
CA GLU A 159 19.30 -2.02 25.97
C GLU A 159 20.08 -3.27 26.39
N THR A 160 20.57 -4.03 25.42
CA THR A 160 21.36 -5.25 25.65
C THR A 160 22.86 -5.02 25.55
N GLU A 161 23.30 -3.76 25.42
CA GLU A 161 24.70 -3.37 25.20
C GLU A 161 25.37 -4.18 24.07
N CYS A 162 24.58 -4.52 23.05
CA CYS A 162 25.01 -5.38 21.94
C CYS A 162 26.10 -4.67 21.13
N PRO A 163 27.30 -5.26 21.00
CA PRO A 163 28.30 -4.79 20.06
C PRO A 163 27.73 -4.78 18.63
N PHE A 164 28.08 -3.75 17.85
CA PHE A 164 27.71 -3.69 16.43
C PHE A 164 28.75 -4.43 15.59
N ASP A 165 28.89 -5.72 15.86
CA ASP A 165 29.60 -6.70 15.05
C ASP A 165 28.65 -7.78 14.54
N GLU A 166 29.05 -8.48 13.47
CA GLU A 166 28.16 -9.41 12.78
C GLU A 166 27.68 -10.58 13.66
N PRO A 167 28.53 -11.27 14.46
CA PRO A 167 28.08 -12.32 15.35
C PRO A 167 27.04 -11.84 16.38
N SER A 168 27.29 -10.70 17.02
CA SER A 168 26.42 -10.15 18.06
C SER A 168 25.07 -9.69 17.49
N VAL A 169 25.10 -8.97 16.36
CA VAL A 169 23.88 -8.49 15.70
C VAL A 169 23.05 -9.65 15.11
N ARG A 170 23.69 -10.71 14.62
CA ARG A 170 22.99 -11.93 14.19
C ARG A 170 22.26 -12.61 15.36
N ALA A 171 22.92 -12.80 16.49
CA ALA A 171 22.31 -13.36 17.69
C ALA A 171 21.17 -12.46 18.25
N LEU A 172 21.32 -11.13 18.12
CA LEU A 172 20.25 -10.18 18.44
C LEU A 172 19.05 -10.38 17.51
N ALA A 173 19.29 -10.45 16.19
CA ALA A 173 18.24 -10.58 15.18
C ALA A 173 17.33 -11.79 15.41
N GLU A 174 17.90 -12.92 15.82
CA GLU A 174 17.16 -14.15 16.18
C GLU A 174 16.22 -13.95 17.36
N LYS A 175 16.58 -13.09 18.31
CA LYS A 175 15.82 -12.84 19.55
C LYS A 175 14.83 -11.68 19.48
N ILE A 176 14.83 -10.89 18.41
CA ILE A 176 13.89 -9.76 18.26
C ILE A 176 12.46 -10.30 18.15
N ASP A 177 11.62 -10.01 19.14
CA ASP A 177 10.16 -10.10 19.05
C ASP A 177 9.59 -8.71 18.76
N LEU A 178 9.35 -8.45 17.47
CA LEU A 178 8.82 -7.18 16.98
C LEU A 178 7.39 -7.38 16.48
N LYS A 179 6.45 -6.57 16.96
CA LYS A 179 5.06 -6.56 16.49
C LYS A 179 4.65 -5.15 16.12
N ILE A 180 4.01 -5.02 14.97
CA ILE A 180 3.42 -3.77 14.49
C ILE A 180 1.92 -3.88 14.66
N VAL A 181 1.34 -3.00 15.47
CA VAL A 181 -0.10 -2.97 15.76
C VAL A 181 -0.64 -1.61 15.34
N TYR A 182 -1.85 -1.59 14.79
CA TYR A 182 -2.51 -0.36 14.36
C TYR A 182 -3.64 -0.03 15.33
N GLU A 183 -3.46 1.02 16.12
CA GLU A 183 -4.41 1.45 17.15
C GLU A 183 -4.65 2.96 17.05
N GLY A 184 -5.92 3.36 17.09
CA GLY A 184 -6.29 4.79 17.06
C GLY A 184 -5.83 5.54 15.81
N GLY A 185 -5.67 4.83 14.67
CA GLY A 185 -5.19 5.42 13.42
C GLY A 185 -3.68 5.68 13.37
N ALA A 186 -2.91 5.13 14.33
CA ALA A 186 -1.46 5.24 14.37
C ALA A 186 -0.80 3.86 14.47
N GLN A 187 0.43 3.78 13.95
CA GLN A 187 1.29 2.62 14.14
C GLN A 187 1.84 2.60 15.56
N ARG A 188 1.66 1.47 16.24
CA ARG A 188 2.28 1.11 17.52
C ARG A 188 3.35 0.06 17.27
N THR A 189 4.54 0.30 17.81
CA THR A 189 5.67 -0.62 17.69
C THR A 189 5.90 -1.29 19.03
N TRP A 190 5.70 -2.60 19.07
CA TRP A 190 5.89 -3.42 20.25
C TRP A 190 7.17 -4.23 20.13
N LEU A 191 8.03 -4.16 21.15
CA LEU A 191 9.29 -4.88 21.23
C LEU A 191 9.32 -5.69 22.53
N ASP A 192 9.48 -7.00 22.43
CA ASP A 192 9.47 -7.94 23.57
C ASP A 192 8.25 -7.76 24.50
N GLY A 193 7.09 -7.53 23.90
CA GLY A 193 5.83 -7.32 24.62
C GLY A 193 5.65 -5.94 25.27
N LYS A 194 6.51 -4.95 24.99
CA LYS A 194 6.36 -3.56 25.44
C LYS A 194 6.11 -2.60 24.29
N ASP A 195 5.20 -1.63 24.45
CA ASP A 195 5.04 -0.52 23.50
C ASP A 195 6.26 0.41 23.60
N VAL A 196 7.08 0.46 22.55
CA VAL A 196 8.30 1.28 22.45
C VAL A 196 8.12 2.45 21.47
N SER A 197 6.89 2.78 21.09
CA SER A 197 6.59 3.77 20.03
C SER A 197 7.18 5.16 20.28
N GLU A 198 7.36 5.56 21.54
CA GLU A 198 8.01 6.81 21.92
C GLU A 198 9.52 6.65 22.12
N ASP A 199 9.97 5.55 22.73
CA ASP A 199 11.40 5.27 22.97
C ASP A 199 12.20 5.25 21.67
N ILE A 200 11.64 4.66 20.62
CA ILE A 200 12.28 4.59 19.30
C ILE A 200 12.43 5.96 18.61
N ARG A 201 11.90 7.05 19.17
CA ARG A 201 12.01 8.41 18.62
C ARG A 201 13.17 9.21 19.20
N ARG A 202 13.86 8.67 20.21
CA ARG A 202 15.03 9.30 20.82
C ARG A 202 16.17 9.50 19.79
N PRO A 203 16.93 10.61 19.86
CA PRO A 203 18.03 10.88 18.93
C PRO A 203 19.07 9.74 18.85
N GLU A 204 19.49 9.21 19.99
CA GLU A 204 20.47 8.12 20.08
C GLU A 204 20.01 6.83 19.40
N VAL A 205 18.71 6.50 19.49
CA VAL A 205 18.13 5.33 18.81
C VAL A 205 18.10 5.55 17.30
N SER A 206 17.85 6.78 16.85
CA SER A 206 17.87 7.12 15.42
C SER A 206 19.27 6.99 14.82
N MET A 207 20.32 7.33 15.57
CA MET A 207 21.71 7.13 15.16
C MET A 207 22.08 5.65 15.09
N ALA A 208 21.71 4.88 16.12
CA ALA A 208 21.94 3.45 16.18
C ALA A 208 21.19 2.68 15.09
N ALA A 209 20.00 3.15 14.68
CA ALA A 209 19.22 2.56 13.59
C ALA A 209 19.97 2.57 12.24
N SER A 210 20.73 3.63 11.96
CA SER A 210 21.58 3.69 10.77
C SER A 210 22.62 2.55 10.78
N LYS A 211 23.32 2.40 11.91
CA LYS A 211 24.36 1.37 12.09
C LYS A 211 23.79 -0.05 12.01
N ILE A 212 22.70 -0.33 12.71
CA ILE A 212 22.12 -1.68 12.73
C ILE A 212 21.49 -2.07 11.38
N SER A 213 21.00 -1.09 10.61
CA SER A 213 20.41 -1.35 9.29
C SER A 213 21.43 -1.76 8.22
N ALA A 214 22.73 -1.59 8.48
CA ALA A 214 23.80 -2.03 7.59
C ALA A 214 23.98 -3.56 7.59
N PHE A 215 23.52 -4.26 8.64
CA PHE A 215 23.67 -5.71 8.78
C PHE A 215 22.59 -6.46 7.97
N SER A 216 23.04 -7.41 7.15
CA SER A 216 22.17 -8.22 6.28
C SER A 216 21.11 -8.99 7.06
N CYS A 217 21.48 -9.64 8.17
CA CYS A 217 20.56 -10.42 9.00
C CYS A 217 19.38 -9.59 9.55
N ILE A 218 19.62 -8.32 9.90
CA ILE A 218 18.56 -7.41 10.34
C ILE A 218 17.66 -7.05 9.17
N ARG A 219 18.24 -6.69 8.02
CA ARG A 219 17.43 -6.34 6.85
C ARG A 219 16.60 -7.52 6.35
N GLU A 220 17.15 -8.72 6.27
CA GLU A 220 16.43 -9.92 5.83
C GLU A 220 15.16 -10.12 6.68
N LYS A 221 15.30 -10.08 8.01
CA LYS A 221 14.17 -10.17 8.94
C LYS A 221 13.16 -9.03 8.76
N MET A 222 13.64 -7.79 8.62
CA MET A 222 12.74 -6.63 8.45
C MET A 222 11.99 -6.66 7.12
N VAL A 223 12.67 -7.04 6.02
CA VAL A 223 12.07 -7.16 4.68
C VAL A 223 11.01 -8.26 4.66
N GLU A 224 11.27 -9.40 5.29
CA GLU A 224 10.29 -10.47 5.44
C GLU A 224 9.00 -9.96 6.10
N MET A 225 9.13 -9.30 7.27
CA MET A 225 7.98 -8.74 7.99
C MET A 225 7.24 -7.66 7.16
N GLN A 226 7.97 -6.78 6.48
CA GLN A 226 7.37 -5.74 5.63
C GLN A 226 6.56 -6.33 4.48
N ARG A 227 7.08 -7.39 3.83
CA ARG A 227 6.38 -8.10 2.75
C ARG A 227 5.13 -8.82 3.25
N GLN A 228 5.20 -9.45 4.42
CA GLN A 228 4.03 -10.09 5.04
C GLN A 228 2.91 -9.06 5.28
N ILE A 229 3.23 -7.90 5.87
CA ILE A 229 2.26 -6.82 6.10
C ILE A 229 1.68 -6.31 4.77
N ALA A 230 2.53 -6.09 3.75
CA ALA A 230 2.09 -5.60 2.45
C ALA A 230 1.23 -6.60 1.67
N ALA A 231 1.38 -7.91 1.91
CA ALA A 231 0.57 -8.94 1.27
C ALA A 231 -0.86 -9.01 1.85
N GLU A 232 -1.07 -8.54 3.08
CA GLU A 232 -2.36 -8.64 3.78
C GLU A 232 -3.35 -7.53 3.40
N GLN A 233 -2.87 -6.34 3.05
CA GLN A 233 -3.71 -5.17 2.75
C GLN A 233 -2.98 -4.13 1.90
N SER A 234 -3.74 -3.25 1.24
CA SER A 234 -3.13 -2.09 0.56
C SER A 234 -2.38 -1.22 1.57
N CYS A 235 -1.22 -0.71 1.17
CA CYS A 235 -0.34 -0.01 2.10
C CYS A 235 0.56 1.03 1.41
N VAL A 236 0.97 2.03 2.19
CA VAL A 236 2.07 2.93 1.90
C VAL A 236 3.24 2.54 2.78
N LEU A 237 4.35 2.10 2.17
CA LEU A 237 5.59 1.81 2.87
C LEU A 237 6.53 3.00 2.74
N ASP A 238 6.90 3.57 3.88
CA ASP A 238 7.82 4.70 3.99
C ASP A 238 9.21 4.21 4.40
N GLY A 239 10.21 4.37 3.52
CA GLY A 239 11.55 3.85 3.73
C GLY A 239 12.63 4.46 2.85
N ARG A 240 13.63 3.64 2.50
CA ARG A 240 14.82 4.03 1.71
C ARG A 240 15.08 3.15 0.50
N ASP A 241 14.69 1.89 0.61
CA ASP A 241 14.90 0.81 -0.36
C ASP A 241 13.62 0.01 -0.59
N ILE A 242 12.46 0.62 -0.39
CA ILE A 242 11.16 -0.02 -0.55
C ILE A 242 10.96 -0.45 -2.00
N GLY A 243 11.05 0.47 -2.95
CA GLY A 243 10.81 0.21 -4.37
C GLY A 243 11.95 -0.54 -5.07
N THR A 244 13.13 -0.66 -4.44
CA THR A 244 14.31 -1.33 -5.01
C THR A 244 14.60 -2.70 -4.40
N ALA A 245 14.26 -2.94 -3.13
CA ALA A 245 14.58 -4.19 -2.44
C ALA A 245 13.37 -4.83 -1.74
N VAL A 246 12.55 -4.04 -1.04
CA VAL A 246 11.43 -4.60 -0.26
C VAL A 246 10.29 -5.05 -1.17
N LEU A 247 9.76 -4.13 -1.97
CA LEU A 247 8.65 -4.30 -2.90
C LEU A 247 9.09 -3.86 -4.30
N PRO A 248 9.99 -4.61 -4.97
CA PRO A 248 10.43 -4.29 -6.32
C PRO A 248 9.30 -4.36 -7.35
N ASP A 249 8.16 -4.98 -7.02
CA ASP A 249 6.98 -5.07 -7.87
C ASP A 249 5.82 -4.17 -7.40
N ALA A 250 6.08 -3.22 -6.47
CA ALA A 250 5.04 -2.28 -6.02
C ALA A 250 4.43 -1.52 -7.20
N GLU A 251 3.09 -1.47 -7.27
CA GLU A 251 2.36 -0.78 -8.35
C GLU A 251 2.75 0.71 -8.49
N PHE A 252 3.01 1.36 -7.36
CA PHE A 252 3.37 2.77 -7.30
C PHE A 252 4.66 2.94 -6.53
N LYS A 253 5.65 3.58 -7.16
CA LYS A 253 6.94 3.91 -6.55
C LYS A 253 7.23 5.38 -6.73
N PHE A 254 7.54 6.06 -5.64
CA PHE A 254 7.94 7.45 -5.65
C PHE A 254 9.23 7.62 -4.86
N PHE A 255 10.09 8.48 -5.36
CA PHE A 255 11.30 8.89 -4.68
C PHE A 255 11.17 10.36 -4.27
N VAL A 256 10.90 10.58 -2.99
CA VAL A 256 10.60 11.89 -2.39
C VAL A 256 11.88 12.51 -1.85
N THR A 257 12.32 13.61 -2.45
CA THR A 257 13.58 14.28 -2.10
C THR A 257 13.38 15.77 -1.79
N ALA A 258 14.43 16.39 -1.25
CA ALA A 258 14.61 17.83 -1.15
C ALA A 258 16.11 18.13 -1.00
N ASP A 259 16.55 19.36 -1.28
CA ASP A 259 17.93 19.78 -1.05
C ASP A 259 18.32 19.67 0.45
N SER A 260 19.61 19.45 0.75
CA SER A 260 20.07 19.20 2.12
C SER A 260 19.80 20.38 3.07
N ALA A 261 19.90 21.62 2.57
CA ALA A 261 19.60 22.81 3.35
C ALA A 261 18.13 22.88 3.75
N THR A 262 17.19 22.63 2.83
CA THR A 262 15.75 22.56 3.10
C THR A 262 15.43 21.46 4.11
N ARG A 263 16.06 20.29 3.98
CA ARG A 263 15.86 19.17 4.92
C ARG A 263 16.41 19.49 6.32
N ALA A 264 17.56 20.15 6.41
CA ALA A 264 18.14 20.63 7.66
C ALA A 264 17.23 21.66 8.33
N GLN A 265 16.69 22.62 7.59
CA GLN A 265 15.73 23.61 8.11
C GLN A 265 14.46 22.96 8.66
N ARG A 266 13.85 22.03 7.90
CA ARG A 266 12.64 21.29 8.33
C ARG A 266 12.91 20.51 9.61
N ARG A 267 14.02 19.75 9.65
CA ARG A 267 14.40 18.96 10.83
C ARG A 267 14.76 19.84 12.02
N GLY A 268 15.44 20.96 11.79
CA GLY A 268 15.79 21.92 12.83
C GLY A 268 14.55 22.51 13.48
N LYS A 269 13.53 22.86 12.68
CA LYS A 269 12.23 23.31 13.20
C LYS A 269 11.57 22.24 14.09
N GLU A 270 11.53 20.98 13.65
CA GLU A 270 10.96 19.87 14.45
C GLU A 270 11.69 19.67 15.80
N LEU A 271 13.01 19.86 15.82
CA LEU A 271 13.81 19.70 17.03
C LEU A 271 13.63 20.90 17.98
N ALA A 272 13.62 22.12 17.44
CA ALA A 272 13.37 23.33 18.21
C ALA A 272 11.97 23.33 18.87
N GLU A 273 10.94 22.87 18.15
CA GLU A 273 9.58 22.69 18.70
C GLU A 273 9.52 21.70 19.87
N LYS A 274 10.49 20.80 19.99
CA LYS A 274 10.64 19.85 21.09
C LYS A 274 11.59 20.32 22.20
N GLY A 275 12.08 21.56 22.12
CA GLY A 275 12.96 22.16 23.13
C GLY A 275 14.44 21.79 23.00
N TYR A 276 14.88 21.25 21.87
CA TYR A 276 16.30 21.01 21.61
C TYR A 276 16.98 22.25 21.01
N ASP A 277 18.22 22.50 21.40
CA ASP A 277 19.07 23.51 20.76
C ASP A 277 19.58 22.98 19.41
N VAL A 278 19.54 23.82 18.37
CA VAL A 278 19.79 23.40 16.98
C VAL A 278 20.80 24.32 16.30
N ASP A 279 21.98 23.78 16.02
CA ASP A 279 22.91 24.35 15.04
C ASP A 279 22.55 23.82 13.65
N LEU A 280 21.97 24.69 12.81
CA LEU A 280 21.53 24.32 11.46
C LEU A 280 22.68 23.85 10.56
N LYS A 281 23.89 24.41 10.73
CA LYS A 281 25.03 24.03 9.89
C LYS A 281 25.50 22.63 10.25
N LYS A 282 25.65 22.36 11.55
CA LYS A 282 26.01 21.03 12.04
C LYS A 282 24.94 19.99 11.67
N LEU A 283 23.66 20.34 11.79
CA LEU A 283 22.56 19.46 11.41
C LEU A 283 22.56 19.14 9.91
N GLN A 284 22.91 20.12 9.05
CA GLN A 284 23.07 19.88 7.63
C GLN A 284 24.22 18.90 7.35
N GLU A 285 25.38 19.08 7.98
CA GLU A 285 26.53 18.17 7.86
C GLU A 285 26.17 16.74 8.29
N GLU A 286 25.46 16.58 9.41
CA GLU A 286 24.96 15.28 9.89
C GLU A 286 23.99 14.61 8.91
N ILE A 287 23.11 15.40 8.28
CA ILE A 287 22.17 14.91 7.26
C ILE A 287 22.92 14.42 6.02
N GLU A 288 23.91 15.18 5.55
CA GLU A 288 24.72 14.84 4.38
C GLU A 288 25.59 13.61 4.61
N GLU A 289 26.18 13.47 5.80
CA GLU A 289 26.91 12.26 6.20
C GLU A 289 25.98 11.05 6.23
N ARG A 290 24.77 11.20 6.78
CA ARG A 290 23.78 10.13 6.80
C ARG A 290 23.35 9.70 5.41
N ASP A 291 23.06 10.65 4.51
CA ASP A 291 22.68 10.33 3.14
C ASP A 291 23.81 9.63 2.39
N ARG A 292 25.07 10.01 2.66
CA ARG A 292 26.24 9.30 2.13
C ARG A 292 26.26 7.86 2.62
N ASN A 293 26.12 7.63 3.93
CA ASN A 293 26.11 6.29 4.51
C ASN A 293 24.95 5.44 3.97
N ASP A 294 23.75 6.02 3.83
CA ASP A 294 22.59 5.33 3.29
C ASP A 294 22.75 4.98 1.80
N SER A 295 23.44 5.81 1.01
CA SER A 295 23.63 5.61 -0.43
C SER A 295 24.86 4.76 -0.80
N THR A 296 25.89 4.69 0.06
CA THR A 296 27.12 3.92 -0.19
C THR A 296 27.15 2.56 0.49
N ARG A 297 26.13 2.21 1.29
CA ARG A 297 26.06 0.90 1.95
C ARG A 297 26.09 -0.26 0.94
N ALA A 298 26.79 -1.34 1.31
CA ALA A 298 26.97 -2.52 0.47
C ALA A 298 25.64 -3.22 0.12
N HIS A 299 24.64 -3.12 0.99
CA HIS A 299 23.36 -3.80 0.81
C HIS A 299 22.17 -2.84 0.80
N SER A 300 21.35 -2.98 -0.25
CA SER A 300 20.16 -2.16 -0.52
C SER A 300 20.38 -0.64 -0.37
N PRO A 301 21.36 -0.03 -1.04
CA PRO A 301 21.62 1.41 -0.90
C PRO A 301 20.38 2.26 -1.21
N LEU A 302 20.29 3.43 -0.58
CA LEU A 302 19.30 4.46 -0.92
C LEU A 302 19.51 4.87 -2.38
N LYS A 303 18.66 4.32 -3.25
CA LYS A 303 18.68 4.54 -4.69
C LYS A 303 17.25 4.61 -5.20
N ARG A 304 17.00 5.56 -6.11
CA ARG A 304 15.74 5.62 -6.83
C ARG A 304 15.59 4.39 -7.74
N ALA A 305 14.49 3.65 -7.60
CA ALA A 305 14.14 2.60 -8.56
C ALA A 305 13.97 3.19 -9.97
N GLU A 306 14.29 2.42 -11.01
CA GLU A 306 14.27 2.92 -12.40
C GLU A 306 12.88 3.39 -12.83
N ASP A 307 11.83 2.74 -12.33
CA ASP A 307 10.43 3.02 -12.58
C ASP A 307 9.78 3.94 -11.52
N ALA A 308 10.55 4.45 -10.55
CA ALA A 308 10.04 5.38 -9.55
C ALA A 308 9.94 6.82 -10.06
N VAL A 309 8.81 7.46 -9.77
CA VAL A 309 8.59 8.89 -10.05
C VAL A 309 9.39 9.73 -9.06
N LEU A 310 10.25 10.62 -9.55
CA LEU A 310 10.97 11.58 -8.71
C LEU A 310 10.02 12.70 -8.27
N VAL A 311 9.97 12.97 -6.97
CA VAL A 311 9.17 14.04 -6.36
C VAL A 311 10.10 14.95 -5.57
N ASP A 312 10.48 16.08 -6.15
CA ASP A 312 11.29 17.10 -5.48
C ASP A 312 10.40 18.06 -4.70
N THR A 313 10.46 17.95 -3.37
CA THR A 313 9.62 18.71 -2.44
C THR A 313 10.25 20.03 -2.00
N SER A 314 11.41 20.43 -2.55
CA SER A 314 12.16 21.61 -2.11
C SER A 314 11.35 22.91 -2.22
N ARG A 315 10.42 22.97 -3.18
CA ARG A 315 9.58 24.15 -3.46
C ARG A 315 8.07 23.86 -3.41
N MET A 316 7.69 22.74 -2.79
CA MET A 316 6.30 22.32 -2.69
C MET A 316 5.84 22.33 -1.23
N THR A 317 4.58 22.68 -1.00
CA THR A 317 3.92 22.43 0.28
C THR A 317 3.61 20.93 0.43
N ILE A 318 3.31 20.49 1.66
CA ILE A 318 2.95 19.09 1.91
C ILE A 318 1.69 18.72 1.13
N GLU A 319 0.71 19.63 1.08
CA GLU A 319 -0.55 19.47 0.37
C GLU A 319 -0.35 19.30 -1.14
N GLU A 320 0.52 20.11 -1.73
CA GLU A 320 0.89 20.01 -3.15
C GLU A 320 1.56 18.66 -3.47
N VAL A 321 2.46 18.19 -2.60
CA VAL A 321 3.13 16.90 -2.77
C VAL A 321 2.15 15.75 -2.70
N VAL A 322 1.24 15.76 -1.72
CA VAL A 322 0.19 14.74 -1.58
C VAL A 322 -0.73 14.75 -2.79
N ALA A 323 -1.20 15.92 -3.25
CA ALA A 323 -2.04 16.06 -4.43
C ALA A 323 -1.34 15.53 -5.70
N TYR A 324 -0.06 15.87 -5.88
CA TYR A 324 0.73 15.38 -7.01
C TYR A 324 0.84 13.85 -7.03
N ILE A 325 1.18 13.24 -5.90
CA ILE A 325 1.29 11.78 -5.79
C ILE A 325 -0.06 11.11 -6.03
N LYS A 326 -1.16 11.66 -5.49
CA LYS A 326 -2.52 11.13 -5.72
C LYS A 326 -2.90 11.18 -7.19
N ASN A 327 -2.63 12.27 -7.89
CA ASN A 327 -2.90 12.38 -9.32
C ASN A 327 -2.09 11.33 -10.11
N LYS A 328 -0.83 11.07 -9.75
CA LYS A 328 -0.02 10.02 -10.38
C LYS A 328 -0.54 8.61 -10.12
N ILE A 329 -1.08 8.36 -8.94
CA ILE A 329 -1.76 7.09 -8.64
C ILE A 329 -3.00 6.96 -9.52
N GLN A 330 -3.81 8.02 -9.62
CA GLN A 330 -5.04 8.04 -10.42
C GLN A 330 -4.79 7.90 -11.93
N GLU A 331 -3.75 8.51 -12.48
CA GLU A 331 -3.39 8.37 -13.92
C GLU A 331 -3.06 6.93 -14.31
N LYS A 332 -2.50 6.16 -13.37
CA LYS A 332 -2.21 4.74 -13.54
C LYS A 332 -3.40 3.84 -13.19
N VAL A 333 -4.50 4.41 -12.66
CA VAL A 333 -5.75 3.71 -12.31
C VAL A 333 -6.70 3.70 -13.50
#